data_AF-A0A2V8ZBQ7-F1
#
_entry.id   AF-A0A2V8ZBQ7-F1
#
_cell.length_a   1.000
_cell.length_b   1.000
_cell.length_c   1.000
_cell.angle_alpha   90.00
_cell.angle_beta   90.00
_cell.angle_gamma   90.00
#
_symmetry.space_group_name_H-M   'P 1'
#
loop_
_entity.id
_entity.type
_entity.pdbx_description
1 polymer ?
#
loop_
_entity_poly.entity_id
_entity_poly.type
_entity_poly.pdbx_seq_one_letter_code
_entity_poly.pdbx_strand_id
1 'polypeptide(L)'
;MSKKFKGLRCAYCAVREAVTGDHIFAREFFLPSARANLPKAPICAECNNEKSKLEHYLTTVLPFGGRHPDASENLASMVPKRLGRNVRLHRHLKEKQKVVFVPDKDGKLEDTIAIPFEGEKLERLFSMIARGLIWYHWHVYLEDGYEVQTRTVTALGLRHYDEVVSQERTRPSQPEPWQRRVRLRRCSGH
;
A
#
# COMPACT_ATOMS: atom_id res chain seq x y z
N MET A 1 -1.63 21.42 12.17
CA MET A 1 -0.77 21.13 11.00
C MET A 1 0.67 21.32 11.41
N SER A 2 1.55 20.36 11.14
CA SER A 2 2.97 20.49 11.50
C SER A 2 3.67 21.38 10.49
N LYS A 3 4.22 22.52 10.92
CA LYS A 3 5.04 23.40 10.07
C LYS A 3 6.33 22.71 9.59
N LYS A 4 6.73 21.60 10.25
CA LYS A 4 7.97 20.84 9.97
C LYS A 4 8.11 20.40 8.50
N PHE A 5 7.00 20.09 7.83
CA PHE A 5 7.02 19.46 6.51
C PHE A 5 6.69 20.41 5.36
N LYS A 6 6.26 21.64 5.66
CA LYS A 6 5.84 22.60 4.64
C LYS A 6 7.07 23.07 3.85
N GLY A 7 6.98 23.05 2.51
CA GLY A 7 8.08 23.45 1.61
C GLY A 7 9.11 22.34 1.33
N LEU A 8 9.01 21.18 1.98
CA LEU A 8 9.79 20.00 1.59
C LEU A 8 9.23 19.42 0.28
N ARG A 9 10.01 18.59 -0.42
CA ARG A 9 9.51 17.81 -1.56
C ARG A 9 8.51 16.74 -1.06
N CYS A 10 7.45 16.48 -1.82
CA CYS A 10 6.44 15.48 -1.47
C CYS A 10 7.06 14.07 -1.51
N ALA A 11 6.94 13.31 -0.43
CA ALA A 11 7.48 11.94 -0.33
C ALA A 11 6.80 10.95 -1.28
N TYR A 12 5.59 11.26 -1.75
CA TYR A 12 4.78 10.34 -2.55
C TYR A 12 5.01 10.51 -4.05
N CYS A 13 4.94 11.75 -4.57
CA CYS A 13 5.18 11.99 -5.99
C CYS A 13 6.61 12.43 -6.32
N ALA A 14 7.43 12.79 -5.32
CA ALA A 14 8.78 13.34 -5.51
C ALA A 14 8.89 14.59 -6.42
N VAL A 15 7.77 15.16 -6.86
CA VAL A 15 7.74 16.26 -7.85
C VAL A 15 7.32 17.57 -7.19
N ARG A 16 6.16 17.58 -6.52
CA ARG A 16 5.53 18.78 -5.97
C ARG A 16 6.02 19.10 -4.56
N GLU A 17 5.90 20.37 -4.18
CA GLU A 17 6.13 20.80 -2.80
C GLU A 17 5.03 20.31 -1.85
N ALA A 18 5.44 19.99 -0.63
CA ALA A 18 4.58 19.57 0.44
C ALA A 18 3.92 20.76 1.11
N VAL A 19 2.61 20.66 1.29
CA VAL A 19 1.79 21.68 1.96
C VAL A 19 1.63 21.39 3.45
N THR A 20 1.83 20.13 3.86
CA THR A 20 1.68 19.65 5.23
C THR A 20 2.45 18.34 5.43
N GLY A 21 2.43 17.82 6.66
CA GLY A 21 2.81 16.45 6.97
C GLY A 21 1.58 15.58 7.13
N ASP A 22 1.62 14.39 6.53
CA ASP A 22 0.57 13.39 6.59
C ASP A 22 1.04 12.12 7.33
N HIS A 23 0.11 11.40 7.96
CA HIS A 23 0.42 10.11 8.55
C HIS A 23 0.51 9.08 7.45
N ILE A 24 1.61 8.33 7.37
CA ILE A 24 1.81 7.35 6.28
C ILE A 24 0.68 6.30 6.30
N PHE A 25 0.27 5.89 7.49
CA PHE A 25 -0.95 5.13 7.71
C PHE A 25 -2.04 6.04 8.27
N ALA A 26 -3.25 5.98 7.70
CA ALA A 26 -4.43 6.63 8.30
C ALA A 26 -4.54 6.24 9.78
N ARG A 27 -4.79 7.23 10.64
CA ARG A 27 -5.01 6.97 12.07
C ARG A 27 -6.22 6.06 12.28
N GLU A 28 -7.17 6.15 11.36
CA GLU A 28 -8.44 5.43 11.30
C GLU A 28 -8.30 3.93 11.04
N PHE A 29 -7.13 3.44 10.60
CA PHE A 29 -6.84 2.00 10.60
C PHE A 29 -6.63 1.44 12.00
N PHE A 30 -6.28 2.29 12.97
CA PHE A 30 -5.98 1.90 14.35
C PHE A 30 -7.10 2.30 15.30
N LEU A 31 -7.30 1.49 16.34
CA LEU A 31 -8.10 1.88 17.49
C LEU A 31 -7.53 3.17 18.13
N PRO A 32 -8.37 4.02 18.75
CA PRO A 32 -7.89 5.27 19.35
C PRO A 32 -6.68 5.12 20.28
N SER A 33 -6.63 4.02 21.05
CA SER A 33 -5.54 3.67 21.96
C SER A 33 -4.20 3.40 21.25
N ALA A 34 -4.23 2.98 19.99
CA ALA A 34 -3.06 2.57 19.20
C ALA A 34 -2.59 3.65 18.20
N ARG A 35 -3.04 4.90 18.33
CA ARG A 35 -2.71 5.99 17.38
C ARG A 35 -1.47 6.81 17.72
N ALA A 36 -0.76 6.47 18.79
CA ALA A 36 0.44 7.18 19.19
C ALA A 36 1.59 6.93 18.20
N ASN A 37 2.44 7.96 17.99
CA ASN A 37 3.71 7.85 17.26
C ASN A 37 3.64 7.28 15.83
N LEU A 38 2.50 7.40 15.17
CA LEU A 38 2.38 6.98 13.77
C LEU A 38 3.33 7.80 12.87
N PRO A 39 4.06 7.13 11.95
CA PRO A 39 5.10 7.78 11.16
C PRO A 39 4.48 8.77 10.17
N LYS A 40 5.20 9.85 9.88
CA LYS A 40 4.73 10.98 9.08
C LYS A 40 5.69 11.34 7.97
N ALA A 41 5.15 11.76 6.83
CA ALA A 41 5.92 12.18 5.67
C ALA A 41 5.38 13.50 5.07
N PRO A 42 6.22 14.29 4.38
CA PRO A 42 5.79 15.48 3.66
C PRO A 42 4.89 15.10 2.48
N ILE A 43 3.76 15.79 2.33
CA ILE A 43 2.78 15.50 1.28
C ILE A 43 2.31 16.77 0.56
N CYS A 44 2.17 16.71 -0.77
CA CYS A 44 1.53 17.77 -1.56
C CYS A 44 -0.01 17.65 -1.50
N ALA A 45 -0.72 18.72 -1.87
CA ALA A 45 -2.18 18.76 -1.79
C ALA A 45 -2.85 17.66 -2.64
N GLU A 46 -2.31 17.37 -3.82
CA GLU A 46 -2.88 16.38 -4.74
C GLU A 46 -2.76 14.95 -4.21
N CYS A 47 -1.56 14.53 -3.79
CA CYS A 47 -1.35 13.21 -3.19
C CYS A 47 -2.15 13.08 -1.88
N ASN A 48 -2.29 14.14 -1.10
CA ASN A 48 -3.09 14.13 0.12
C ASN A 48 -4.57 13.87 -0.17
N ASN A 49 -5.13 14.53 -1.19
CA ASN A 49 -6.51 14.32 -1.61
C ASN A 49 -6.75 12.93 -2.18
N GLU A 50 -5.80 12.39 -2.96
CA GLU A 50 -5.87 11.02 -3.48
C GLU A 50 -5.82 10.00 -2.34
N LYS A 51 -4.81 10.10 -1.47
CA LYS A 51 -4.63 9.19 -0.33
C LYS A 51 -5.84 9.19 0.59
N SER A 52 -6.39 10.37 0.93
CA SER A 52 -7.59 10.47 1.76
C SER A 52 -8.78 9.71 1.17
N LYS A 53 -9.00 9.77 -0.15
CA LYS A 53 -10.09 9.01 -0.80
C LYS A 53 -9.88 7.50 -0.69
N LEU A 54 -8.64 7.03 -0.88
CA LEU A 54 -8.28 5.62 -0.73
C LEU A 54 -8.48 5.15 0.72
N GLU A 55 -8.01 5.93 1.69
CA GLU A 55 -8.12 5.61 3.11
C GLU A 55 -9.56 5.60 3.60
N HIS A 56 -10.39 6.56 3.19
CA HIS A 56 -11.81 6.57 3.55
C HIS A 56 -12.54 5.29 3.09
N TYR A 57 -12.22 4.81 1.90
CA TYR A 57 -12.75 3.54 1.40
C TYR A 57 -12.20 2.36 2.21
N LEU A 58 -10.88 2.23 2.32
CA LEU A 58 -10.22 1.06 2.90
C LEU A 58 -10.44 0.93 4.41
N THR A 59 -10.48 2.03 5.15
CA THR A 59 -10.83 2.02 6.58
C THR A 59 -12.26 1.56 6.83
N THR A 60 -13.14 1.63 5.82
CA THR A 60 -14.51 1.13 5.91
C THR A 60 -14.61 -0.35 5.55
N VAL A 61 -13.91 -0.78 4.50
CA VAL A 61 -14.10 -2.12 3.91
C VAL A 61 -13.16 -3.18 4.50
N LEU A 62 -11.91 -2.85 4.83
CA LEU A 62 -10.95 -3.84 5.35
C LEU A 62 -11.39 -4.52 6.65
N PRO A 63 -12.05 -3.86 7.62
CA PRO A 63 -12.47 -4.51 8.86
C PRO A 63 -13.41 -5.71 8.67
N PHE A 64 -14.19 -5.76 7.58
CA PHE A 64 -15.08 -6.90 7.30
C PHE A 64 -14.32 -8.21 7.04
N GLY A 65 -13.09 -8.13 6.51
CA GLY A 65 -12.23 -9.30 6.26
C GLY A 65 -11.13 -9.49 7.31
N GLY A 66 -11.10 -8.66 8.36
CA GLY A 66 -10.04 -8.67 9.35
C GLY A 66 -10.21 -9.78 10.39
N ARG A 67 -9.16 -10.57 10.62
CA ARG A 67 -9.12 -11.63 11.65
C ARG A 67 -8.49 -11.17 12.97
N HIS A 68 -7.95 -9.95 13.01
CA HIS A 68 -7.35 -9.38 14.21
C HIS A 68 -8.44 -8.85 15.16
N PRO A 69 -8.30 -8.98 16.49
CA PRO A 69 -9.28 -8.44 17.45
C PRO A 69 -9.67 -6.97 17.20
N ASP A 70 -8.67 -6.11 16.95
CA ASP A 70 -8.91 -4.70 16.62
C ASP A 70 -9.73 -4.48 15.34
N ALA A 71 -9.74 -5.43 14.41
CA ALA A 71 -10.57 -5.34 13.21
C ALA A 71 -12.04 -5.59 13.57
N SER A 72 -12.32 -6.57 14.43
CA SER A 72 -13.67 -6.80 14.98
C SER A 72 -14.16 -5.60 15.77
N GLU A 73 -13.31 -5.00 16.60
CA GLU A 73 -13.66 -3.77 17.34
C GLU A 73 -13.89 -2.59 16.40
N ASN A 74 -13.06 -2.40 15.37
CA ASN A 74 -13.27 -1.39 14.33
C ASN A 74 -14.61 -1.57 13.61
N LEU A 75 -14.92 -2.82 13.23
CA LEU A 75 -16.14 -3.20 12.53
C LEU A 75 -17.37 -2.88 13.37
N ALA A 76 -17.33 -3.14 14.67
CA ALA A 76 -18.44 -2.84 15.58
C ALA A 76 -18.57 -1.34 15.90
N SER A 77 -17.46 -0.64 16.15
CA SER A 77 -17.48 0.69 16.78
C SER A 77 -17.33 1.87 15.81
N MET A 78 -16.61 1.67 14.69
CA MET A 78 -16.21 2.75 13.79
C MET A 78 -16.84 2.65 12.39
N VAL A 79 -16.94 1.44 11.83
CA VAL A 79 -17.51 1.23 10.48
C VAL A 79 -18.95 1.75 10.35
N PRO A 80 -19.89 1.53 11.32
CA PRO A 80 -21.26 2.05 11.20
C PRO A 80 -21.30 3.57 11.07
N LYS A 81 -20.46 4.29 11.83
CA LYS A 81 -20.34 5.75 11.76
C LYS A 81 -19.82 6.22 10.40
N ARG A 82 -18.87 5.50 9.82
CA ARG A 82 -18.30 5.79 8.48
C ARG A 82 -19.35 5.59 7.38
N LEU A 83 -20.06 4.47 7.42
CA LEU A 83 -21.16 4.16 6.48
C LEU A 83 -22.31 5.17 6.59
N GLY A 84 -22.65 5.60 7.81
CA GLY A 84 -23.65 6.65 8.02
C GLY A 84 -23.26 7.99 7.39
N ARG A 85 -21.97 8.32 7.36
CA ARG A 85 -21.45 9.54 6.69
C ARG A 85 -21.26 9.38 5.18
N ASN A 86 -21.18 8.15 4.67
CA ASN A 86 -20.99 7.84 3.26
C ASN A 86 -22.12 6.94 2.73
N VAL A 87 -23.31 7.54 2.60
CA VAL A 87 -24.53 6.86 2.14
C VAL A 87 -24.35 6.20 0.77
N ARG A 88 -23.55 6.80 -0.12
CA ARG A 88 -23.25 6.22 -1.45
C ARG A 88 -22.49 4.91 -1.32
N LEU A 89 -21.43 4.87 -0.51
CA LEU A 89 -20.68 3.64 -0.25
C LEU A 89 -21.55 2.61 0.45
N HIS A 90 -22.31 3.01 1.47
CA HIS A 90 -23.18 2.09 2.20
C HIS A 90 -24.20 1.40 1.27
N ARG A 91 -24.88 2.18 0.43
CA ARG A 91 -25.78 1.65 -0.60
C ARG A 91 -25.06 0.70 -1.55
N HIS A 92 -23.89 1.10 -2.06
CA HIS A 92 -23.10 0.26 -2.96
C HIS A 92 -22.72 -1.09 -2.34
N LEU A 93 -22.26 -1.11 -1.08
CA LEU A 93 -21.93 -2.35 -0.38
C LEU A 93 -23.18 -3.22 -0.20
N LYS A 94 -24.30 -2.63 0.25
CA LYS A 94 -25.56 -3.35 0.48
C LYS A 94 -26.14 -3.95 -0.82
N GLU A 95 -26.07 -3.24 -1.94
CA GLU A 95 -26.60 -3.70 -3.23
C GLU A 95 -25.74 -4.80 -3.87
N LYS A 96 -24.44 -4.83 -3.57
CA LYS A 96 -23.49 -5.75 -4.21
C LYS A 96 -23.05 -6.90 -3.30
N GLN A 97 -23.47 -6.91 -2.04
CA GLN A 97 -23.18 -8.02 -1.14
C GLN A 97 -23.89 -9.31 -1.60
N LYS A 98 -23.28 -10.46 -1.32
CA LYS A 98 -23.83 -11.78 -1.67
C LYS A 98 -23.61 -12.76 -0.53
N VAL A 99 -24.55 -13.66 -0.34
CA VAL A 99 -24.34 -14.84 0.51
C VAL A 99 -23.39 -15.78 -0.21
N VAL A 100 -22.33 -16.20 0.47
CA VAL A 100 -21.35 -17.18 0.00
C VAL A 100 -21.15 -18.24 1.06
N PHE A 101 -20.83 -19.45 0.64
CA PHE A 101 -20.54 -20.56 1.55
C PHE A 101 -19.03 -20.72 1.65
N VAL A 102 -18.49 -20.65 2.87
CA VAL A 102 -17.06 -20.76 3.14
C VAL A 102 -16.85 -21.94 4.10
N PRO A 103 -15.89 -22.83 3.82
CA PRO A 103 -15.58 -23.92 4.74
C PRO A 103 -15.00 -23.38 6.04
N ASP A 104 -15.53 -23.86 7.16
CA ASP A 104 -14.96 -23.67 8.50
C ASP A 104 -13.67 -24.50 8.67
N LYS A 105 -13.13 -24.49 9.90
CA LYS A 105 -11.90 -25.25 10.23
C LYS A 105 -12.09 -26.77 10.12
N ASP A 106 -13.32 -27.25 10.21
CA ASP A 106 -13.70 -28.66 10.13
C ASP A 106 -14.19 -29.06 8.72
N GLY A 107 -14.13 -28.14 7.75
CA GLY A 107 -14.55 -28.34 6.37
C GLY A 107 -16.06 -28.24 6.14
N LYS A 108 -16.86 -27.84 7.14
CA LYS A 108 -18.29 -27.60 6.99
C LYS A 108 -18.53 -26.24 6.35
N LEU A 109 -19.46 -26.19 5.42
CA LEU A 109 -19.83 -24.93 4.76
C LEU A 109 -20.70 -24.09 5.69
N GLU A 110 -20.19 -22.92 6.08
CA GLU A 110 -20.96 -21.87 6.76
C GLU A 110 -21.34 -20.79 5.76
N ASP A 111 -22.56 -20.26 5.85
CA ASP A 111 -22.97 -19.11 5.06
C ASP A 111 -22.41 -17.82 5.66
N THR A 112 -21.89 -16.95 4.80
CA THR A 112 -21.36 -15.64 5.19
C THR A 112 -21.65 -14.61 4.11
N ILE A 113 -21.44 -13.33 4.43
CA ILE A 113 -21.68 -12.22 3.51
C ILE A 113 -20.36 -11.80 2.87
N ALA A 114 -20.24 -12.00 1.57
CA ALA A 114 -19.21 -11.37 0.76
C ALA A 114 -19.64 -9.95 0.37
N ILE A 115 -18.76 -8.98 0.57
CA ILE A 115 -18.95 -7.58 0.12
C ILE A 115 -18.01 -7.27 -1.06
N PRO A 116 -18.34 -6.33 -1.95
CA PRO A 116 -17.44 -5.94 -3.02
C PRO A 116 -16.16 -5.31 -2.45
N PHE A 117 -15.01 -5.73 -2.98
CA PHE A 117 -13.71 -5.20 -2.61
C PHE A 117 -12.94 -4.74 -3.85
N GLU A 118 -12.52 -3.48 -3.85
CA GLU A 118 -11.74 -2.86 -4.92
C GLU A 118 -10.25 -2.98 -4.61
N GLY A 119 -9.64 -4.13 -4.97
CA GLY A 119 -8.24 -4.44 -4.68
C GLY A 119 -7.24 -3.42 -5.22
N GLU A 120 -7.53 -2.81 -6.37
CA GLU A 120 -6.68 -1.75 -6.95
C GLU A 120 -6.52 -0.53 -6.01
N LYS A 121 -7.55 -0.20 -5.22
CA LYS A 121 -7.45 0.88 -4.23
C LYS A 121 -6.48 0.52 -3.11
N LEU A 122 -6.47 -0.74 -2.69
CA LEU A 122 -5.51 -1.25 -1.70
C LEU A 122 -4.09 -1.17 -2.26
N GLU A 123 -3.88 -1.67 -3.48
CA GLU A 123 -2.58 -1.64 -4.14
C GLU A 123 -2.04 -0.20 -4.27
N ARG A 124 -2.88 0.74 -4.70
CA ARG A 124 -2.52 2.17 -4.77
C ARG A 124 -2.13 2.74 -3.41
N LEU A 125 -2.92 2.47 -2.36
CA LEU A 125 -2.58 2.96 -1.02
C LEU A 125 -1.27 2.35 -0.52
N PHE A 126 -1.04 1.06 -0.77
CA PHE A 126 0.19 0.38 -0.35
C PHE A 126 1.42 0.91 -1.07
N SER A 127 1.32 1.22 -2.37
CA SER A 127 2.40 1.91 -3.08
C SER A 127 2.70 3.28 -2.47
N MET A 128 1.68 4.01 -2.02
CA MET A 128 1.88 5.27 -1.28
C MET A 128 2.51 5.05 0.09
N ILE A 129 2.07 4.04 0.85
CA ILE A 129 2.63 3.67 2.15
C ILE A 129 4.12 3.33 2.01
N ALA A 130 4.47 2.50 1.03
CA ALA A 130 5.86 2.10 0.76
C ALA A 130 6.74 3.34 0.50
N ARG A 131 6.31 4.25 -0.38
CA ARG A 131 7.02 5.52 -0.64
C ARG A 131 7.17 6.37 0.62
N GLY A 132 6.10 6.50 1.40
CA GLY A 132 6.11 7.23 2.67
C GLY A 132 7.09 6.62 3.68
N LEU A 133 7.11 5.29 3.82
CA LEU A 133 8.03 4.57 4.73
C LEU A 133 9.48 4.71 4.27
N ILE A 134 9.74 4.64 2.96
CA ILE A 134 11.09 4.81 2.42
C ILE A 134 11.63 6.19 2.79
N TRP A 135 10.83 7.24 2.61
CA TRP A 135 11.20 8.57 3.02
C TRP A 135 11.35 8.69 4.54
N TYR A 136 10.44 8.11 5.33
CA TYR A 136 10.49 8.22 6.79
C TYR A 136 11.75 7.62 7.40
N HIS A 137 12.20 6.46 6.89
CA HIS A 137 13.36 5.77 7.41
C HIS A 137 14.68 6.28 6.83
N TRP A 138 14.73 6.58 5.53
CA TRP A 138 15.99 6.87 4.83
C TRP A 138 16.06 8.27 4.22
N HIS A 139 14.98 9.05 4.26
CA HIS A 139 14.87 10.37 3.61
C HIS A 139 15.16 10.33 2.10
N VAL A 140 14.95 9.16 1.48
CA VAL A 140 15.11 8.93 0.04
C VAL A 140 13.81 9.29 -0.68
N TYR A 141 13.91 10.05 -1.77
CA TYR A 141 12.82 10.27 -2.70
C TYR A 141 12.93 9.27 -3.85
N LEU A 142 11.85 8.54 -4.13
CA LEU A 142 11.77 7.70 -5.33
C LEU A 142 11.34 8.58 -6.52
N GLU A 143 12.34 9.14 -7.19
CA GLU A 143 12.22 10.00 -8.36
C GLU A 143 11.86 9.22 -9.65
N ASP A 144 11.72 9.94 -10.76
CA ASP A 144 11.47 9.36 -12.09
C ASP A 144 12.61 8.39 -12.45
N GLY A 145 12.24 7.11 -12.67
CA GLY A 145 13.18 6.00 -12.88
C GLY A 145 12.99 4.84 -11.91
N TYR A 146 12.28 5.05 -10.80
CA TYR A 146 11.92 4.00 -9.84
C TYR A 146 10.42 3.68 -9.91
N GLU A 147 10.10 2.39 -10.08
CA GLU A 147 8.73 1.90 -10.04
C GLU A 147 8.42 1.23 -8.69
N VAL A 148 7.24 1.51 -8.12
CA VAL A 148 6.73 0.82 -6.94
C VAL A 148 5.47 0.07 -7.33
N GLN A 149 5.62 -1.24 -7.51
CA GLN A 149 4.49 -2.13 -7.82
C GLN A 149 3.99 -2.79 -6.54
N THR A 150 2.68 -2.70 -6.31
CA THR A 150 1.99 -3.50 -5.30
C THR A 150 1.06 -4.46 -6.03
N ARG A 151 1.08 -5.73 -5.66
CA ARG A 151 0.17 -6.75 -6.17
C ARG A 151 -0.39 -7.55 -5.01
N THR A 152 -1.69 -7.81 -5.03
CA THR A 152 -2.28 -8.80 -4.13
C THR A 152 -1.93 -10.21 -4.62
N VAL A 153 -1.26 -10.99 -3.76
CA VAL A 153 -0.95 -12.39 -4.03
C VAL A 153 -2.21 -13.23 -3.82
N THR A 154 -3.13 -13.14 -4.78
CA THR A 154 -4.21 -14.11 -4.92
C THR A 154 -3.63 -15.40 -5.51
N ALA A 155 -4.41 -16.49 -5.60
CA ALA A 155 -3.99 -17.66 -6.37
C ALA A 155 -3.69 -17.32 -7.85
N LEU A 156 -4.22 -16.20 -8.36
CA LEU A 156 -3.86 -15.61 -9.65
C LEU A 156 -2.53 -14.83 -9.56
N GLY A 157 -2.32 -14.07 -8.48
CA GLY A 157 -1.10 -13.31 -8.23
C GLY A 157 0.14 -14.17 -7.96
N LEU A 158 -0.01 -15.35 -7.34
CA LEU A 158 1.06 -16.35 -7.22
C LEU A 158 1.52 -16.82 -8.61
N ARG A 159 0.58 -17.15 -9.50
CA ARG A 159 0.90 -17.55 -10.89
C ARG A 159 1.63 -16.44 -11.64
N HIS A 160 1.18 -15.19 -11.50
CA HIS A 160 1.85 -14.04 -12.13
C HIS A 160 3.25 -13.77 -11.54
N TYR A 161 3.43 -13.89 -10.23
CA TYR A 161 4.75 -13.77 -9.60
C TYR A 161 5.72 -14.81 -10.15
N ASP A 162 5.29 -16.07 -10.25
CA ASP A 162 6.08 -17.15 -10.83
C ASP A 162 6.43 -16.86 -12.30
N GLU A 163 5.51 -16.29 -13.09
CA GLU A 163 5.76 -15.87 -14.48
C GLU A 163 6.80 -14.73 -14.59
N VAL A 164 6.67 -13.66 -13.80
CA VAL A 164 7.58 -12.51 -13.86
C VAL A 164 8.98 -12.86 -13.36
N VAL A 165 9.07 -13.56 -12.23
CA VAL A 165 10.36 -13.96 -11.64
C VAL A 165 11.06 -15.03 -12.48
N SER A 166 10.31 -15.93 -13.12
CA SER A 166 10.89 -16.89 -14.06
C SER A 166 11.42 -16.20 -15.32
N GLN A 167 10.73 -15.19 -15.84
CA GLN A 167 11.20 -14.39 -16.97
C GLN A 167 12.48 -13.60 -16.64
N GLU A 168 12.58 -13.01 -15.45
CA GLU A 168 13.79 -12.33 -14.99
C GLU A 168 14.99 -13.28 -14.85
N ARG A 169 14.78 -14.51 -14.37
CA ARG A 169 15.84 -15.54 -14.31
C ARG A 169 16.34 -15.97 -15.68
N THR A 170 15.50 -15.91 -16.71
CA THR A 170 15.88 -16.26 -18.09
C THR A 170 16.46 -15.09 -18.89
N ARG A 171 16.44 -13.87 -18.34
CA ARG A 171 17.01 -12.70 -19.02
C ARG A 171 18.54 -12.81 -18.97
N PRO A 172 19.24 -12.89 -20.13
CA PRO A 172 20.70 -12.92 -20.11
C PRO A 172 21.20 -11.64 -19.44
N SER A 173 22.05 -11.78 -18.42
CA SER A 173 22.73 -10.65 -17.81
C SER A 173 23.54 -9.93 -18.89
N GLN A 174 23.10 -8.73 -19.27
CA GLN A 174 23.93 -7.82 -20.06
C GLN A 174 25.17 -7.50 -19.21
N PRO A 175 26.41 -7.79 -19.67
CA PRO A 175 27.58 -7.45 -18.90
C PRO A 175 27.71 -5.92 -18.79
N GLU A 176 27.89 -5.45 -17.57
CA GLU A 176 28.06 -4.04 -17.24
C GLU A 176 29.25 -3.41 -18.01
N PRO A 177 29.12 -2.17 -18.53
CA PRO A 177 30.13 -1.54 -19.40
C PRO A 177 31.54 -1.42 -18.78
N TRP A 178 31.65 -1.41 -17.45
CA TRP A 178 32.91 -1.25 -16.73
C TRP A 178 33.76 -2.53 -16.65
N GLN A 179 33.19 -3.71 -16.96
CA GLN A 179 33.93 -4.98 -16.92
C GLN A 179 34.88 -5.20 -18.12
N ARG A 180 34.97 -4.26 -19.07
CA ARG A 180 35.81 -4.39 -20.28
C ARG A 180 37.21 -3.77 -20.22
N ARG A 181 37.68 -3.20 -19.10
CA ARG A 181 39.05 -2.62 -19.04
C ARG A 181 39.79 -2.89 -17.75
N VAL A 182 40.28 -4.12 -17.56
CA VAL A 182 41.56 -4.35 -16.86
C VAL A 182 42.27 -5.55 -17.51
N ARG A 183 42.97 -5.33 -18.63
CA ARG A 183 44.14 -6.16 -18.98
C ARG A 183 45.36 -5.38 -18.51
N LEU A 184 45.80 -5.64 -17.28
CA LEU A 184 47.12 -5.21 -16.83
C LEU A 184 48.16 -5.89 -17.72
N ARG A 185 48.90 -5.09 -18.50
CA ARG A 185 50.11 -5.53 -19.19
C ARG A 185 51.09 -5.99 -18.13
N ARG A 186 51.52 -7.26 -18.19
CA ARG A 186 52.70 -7.72 -17.46
C ARG A 186 53.91 -7.00 -18.05
N CYS A 187 54.53 -6.13 -17.27
CA CYS A 187 55.87 -5.63 -17.56
C CYS A 187 56.90 -6.74 -17.27
N SER A 188 57.84 -6.87 -18.18
CA SER A 188 59.04 -7.72 -18.18
C SER A 188 60.17 -7.13 -17.34
N GLY A 189 61.01 -8.02 -16.76
CA GLY A 189 62.29 -7.72 -16.08
C GLY A 189 62.25 -8.13 -14.60
N HIS A 190 63.16 -8.92 -14.03
CA HIS A 190 64.53 -9.29 -14.37
C HIS A 190 64.79 -10.78 -14.13
#